data_AF-I0HCP4-F1
#
_entry.id   AF-I0HCP4-F1
#
_cell.length_a   1.000
_cell.length_b   1.000
_cell.length_c   1.000
_cell.angle_alpha   90.00
_cell.angle_beta   90.00
_cell.angle_gamma   90.00
#
_symmetry.space_group_name_H-M   'P 1'
#
loop_
_entity.id
_entity.type
_entity.pdbx_description
1 polymer ?
#
loop_
_entity_poly.entity_id
_entity_poly.type
_entity_poly.pdbx_seq_one_letter_code
_entity_poly.pdbx_strand_id
1 'polypeptide(L)'
;MASTPVDLDRDDRDRHEPGGDGSIGVDAFSGAGQRSGGPGSGAAGRPAQRRPAPGPGGGEQPVRYRNDRFCATLELAVAAAHGLDAAAERVPAQRGDGSVEPGAGFVERSAGFAESGAGLIDPGLAERIQRDAIVRLRAGATANPGLLALVAEGRFAPPGPPWPAASPGCPAPDVPPPAEPSGGAGPDVPPPAEPSGGAGRRSAGEGTAPDRVEAVRRALAVPDLLCLVAPPGAARTLTVVEIVRAAAERGERVLITAPETAAVDAVMTRLPPGPIVVRADLPGGGPGTVAAAAAETQRRILARSQAAAHRLEPWLGEPSPAMGWLKRLTSALAEADQERQRADRACAERDTIAEETRQRLGGPVRDRWQAVEAAERAAALAGHAVERLGASLRRAEGSRFGRWRAGRLRARLAVAIPAADQAREALARARQEYAEHHDRLKKEVEQDAAVRAAADRAAFAGLAAHRALESAERSAHRVCQLLDGVAPEPAWTADVPGLSDFAEHCTGLEPMLRSRAGLLREWRQRAARPSRQLHAELLRYADVVATTCLGAGRPDHGELEFDLVVLVDAGRTALPSALVPLVRARRAVLAGDTGRGPLRDVGAALVPDEVAGLLTTSVLNRLLERAPAANRVRLRSAP
;
A
#
# COMPACT_ATOMS: atom_id res chain seq x y z
N MET A 1 32.45 8.93 -46.71
CA MET A 1 32.85 9.45 -48.04
C MET A 1 31.55 9.65 -48.80
N ALA A 2 30.95 10.86 -48.74
CA ALA A 2 31.14 11.96 -49.72
C ALA A 2 30.65 11.51 -51.11
N SER A 3 29.67 12.11 -51.79
CA SER A 3 29.24 13.52 -51.84
C SER A 3 27.81 13.57 -52.46
N THR A 4 26.85 14.26 -51.83
CA THR A 4 26.24 15.57 -52.21
C THR A 4 25.03 15.55 -53.19
N PRO A 5 24.11 16.53 -53.05
CA PRO A 5 22.69 16.42 -53.35
C PRO A 5 22.25 17.32 -54.52
N VAL A 6 20.95 17.28 -54.83
CA VAL A 6 20.29 18.20 -55.77
C VAL A 6 19.47 19.21 -54.99
N ASP A 7 19.88 20.47 -55.09
CA ASP A 7 19.14 21.68 -54.75
C ASP A 7 18.02 21.95 -55.77
N LEU A 8 16.87 22.40 -55.28
CA LEU A 8 16.07 23.40 -55.99
C LEU A 8 15.68 24.51 -55.02
N ASP A 9 16.04 25.69 -55.45
CA ASP A 9 16.13 26.97 -54.77
C ASP A 9 14.81 27.76 -54.89
N ARG A 10 14.57 28.61 -53.89
CA ARG A 10 13.94 29.96 -53.92
C ARG A 10 12.54 30.26 -53.39
N ASP A 11 12.62 31.08 -52.32
CA ASP A 11 11.98 32.38 -52.06
C ASP A 11 10.44 32.44 -51.99
N ASP A 12 9.90 32.84 -50.84
CA ASP A 12 9.97 34.26 -50.47
C ASP A 12 9.68 34.56 -48.98
N ARG A 13 10.13 35.75 -48.62
CA ARG A 13 10.41 36.39 -47.32
C ARG A 13 9.26 36.77 -46.37
N ASP A 14 9.70 36.90 -45.11
CA ASP A 14 9.34 37.91 -44.09
C ASP A 14 7.94 37.92 -43.44
N ARG A 15 7.90 37.72 -42.10
CA ARG A 15 7.67 38.81 -41.10
C ARG A 15 7.51 38.31 -39.65
N HIS A 16 8.36 38.88 -38.79
CA HIS A 16 8.14 39.35 -37.40
C HIS A 16 7.66 38.39 -36.29
N GLU A 17 8.58 38.13 -35.34
CA GLU A 17 8.26 37.98 -33.91
C GLU A 17 7.70 39.29 -33.33
N PRO A 18 6.92 39.21 -32.23
CA PRO A 18 7.53 39.51 -30.95
C PRO A 18 7.09 38.59 -29.80
N GLY A 19 7.96 38.49 -28.79
CA GLY A 19 7.69 37.84 -27.53
C GLY A 19 6.68 38.57 -26.63
N GLY A 20 6.20 37.85 -25.62
CA GLY A 20 5.35 38.38 -24.57
C GLY A 20 5.14 37.35 -23.45
N ASP A 21 5.70 37.68 -22.28
CA ASP A 21 5.42 37.09 -20.97
C ASP A 21 3.92 37.05 -20.65
N GLY A 22 3.49 36.04 -19.89
CA GLY A 22 2.12 35.95 -19.40
C GLY A 22 1.88 34.77 -18.47
N SER A 23 2.20 34.96 -17.19
CA SER A 23 1.77 34.14 -16.05
C SER A 23 0.25 34.05 -15.92
N ILE A 24 -0.35 32.87 -15.75
CA ILE A 24 -1.65 32.69 -15.07
C ILE A 24 -1.66 31.37 -14.30
N GLY A 25 -2.03 31.47 -13.01
CA GLY A 25 -2.16 30.37 -12.06
C GLY A 25 -3.42 29.53 -12.25
N VAL A 26 -3.43 28.37 -11.59
CA VAL A 26 -4.60 27.51 -11.49
C VAL A 26 -4.96 27.39 -10.01
N ASP A 27 -5.97 28.17 -9.64
CA ASP A 27 -6.68 28.06 -8.37
C ASP A 27 -7.67 26.88 -8.40
N ALA A 28 -7.75 26.24 -7.24
CA ALA A 28 -8.92 25.69 -6.56
C ALA A 28 -10.10 25.14 -7.40
N PHE A 29 -10.32 23.82 -7.30
CA PHE A 29 -11.66 23.24 -7.37
C PHE A 29 -12.04 22.67 -5.99
N SER A 30 -12.96 23.39 -5.34
CA SER A 30 -13.69 22.95 -4.15
C SER A 30 -15.02 22.37 -4.62
N GLY A 31 -15.33 21.14 -4.22
CA GLY A 31 -16.58 20.46 -4.56
C GLY A 31 -17.06 19.64 -3.37
N ALA A 32 -18.06 20.17 -2.66
CA ALA A 32 -18.78 19.46 -1.61
C ALA A 32 -19.86 18.55 -2.21
N GLY A 33 -19.98 17.32 -1.71
CA GLY A 33 -21.06 16.38 -2.03
C GLY A 33 -21.21 15.33 -0.93
N GLN A 34 -22.43 15.12 -0.45
CA GLN A 34 -22.77 14.49 0.82
C GLN A 34 -22.92 12.95 0.76
N ARG A 35 -22.47 12.29 1.85
CA ARG A 35 -22.99 11.13 2.62
C ARG A 35 -23.66 9.92 1.92
N SER A 36 -23.13 8.72 2.21
CA SER A 36 -23.90 7.56 2.75
C SER A 36 -22.95 6.51 3.35
N GLY A 37 -23.28 5.99 4.54
CA GLY A 37 -22.40 5.12 5.36
C GLY A 37 -22.60 3.61 5.19
N GLY A 38 -21.64 2.85 5.74
CA GLY A 38 -21.66 1.39 5.98
C GLY A 38 -20.34 0.93 6.64
N PRO A 39 -20.33 -0.06 7.56
CA PRO A 39 -19.39 -0.08 8.69
C PRO A 39 -18.13 -0.96 8.51
N GLY A 40 -17.02 -0.46 9.06
CA GLY A 40 -16.21 -1.14 10.09
C GLY A 40 -15.46 -2.44 9.75
N SER A 41 -14.19 -2.33 9.37
CA SER A 41 -13.12 -3.29 9.71
C SER A 41 -11.77 -2.61 9.44
N GLY A 42 -11.16 -1.98 10.44
CA GLY A 42 -10.08 -2.64 11.17
C GLY A 42 -8.69 -2.22 10.66
N ALA A 43 -8.44 -0.91 10.56
CA ALA A 43 -7.11 -0.37 10.30
C ALA A 43 -6.67 0.43 11.53
N ALA A 44 -5.65 -0.07 12.22
CA ALA A 44 -4.98 0.61 13.32
C ALA A 44 -4.30 1.89 12.79
N GLY A 45 -5.05 2.99 12.76
CA GLY A 45 -4.52 4.32 12.52
C GLY A 45 -3.75 4.79 13.76
N ARG A 46 -2.42 4.85 13.67
CA ARG A 46 -1.63 5.70 14.59
C ARG A 46 -1.96 7.17 14.29
N PRO A 47 -2.04 8.03 15.33
CA PRO A 47 -2.63 9.35 15.18
C PRO A 47 -1.71 10.29 14.40
N ALA A 48 -2.35 11.16 13.60
CA ALA A 48 -1.75 12.35 13.03
C ALA A 48 -0.97 13.14 14.10
N GLN A 49 0.15 13.73 13.68
CA GLN A 49 1.02 14.59 14.47
C GLN A 49 0.19 15.56 15.35
N ARG A 50 0.04 15.22 16.63
CA ARG A 50 -0.47 16.17 17.63
C ARG A 50 0.66 17.14 17.95
N ARG A 51 0.75 18.23 17.19
CA ARG A 51 1.33 19.47 17.72
C ARG A 51 0.46 19.89 18.91
N PRO A 52 1.02 20.19 20.09
CA PRO A 52 0.24 20.87 21.12
C PRO A 52 -0.18 22.23 20.57
N ALA A 53 -1.46 22.58 20.74
CA ALA A 53 -1.97 23.90 20.39
C ALA A 53 -1.16 24.96 21.18
N PRO A 54 -0.73 26.08 20.55
CA PRO A 54 -0.13 27.17 21.29
C PRO A 54 -1.21 27.79 22.19
N GLY A 55 -0.98 27.78 23.51
CA GLY A 55 -1.81 28.51 24.46
C GLY A 55 -1.78 30.02 24.16
N PRO A 56 -2.84 30.77 24.48
CA PRO A 56 -2.85 32.21 24.25
C PRO A 56 -2.02 32.89 25.34
N GLY A 57 -0.82 33.35 24.98
CA GLY A 57 0.08 34.10 25.87
C GLY A 57 1.05 34.92 25.04
N GLY A 58 1.18 36.21 25.37
CA GLY A 58 1.86 37.23 24.57
C GLY A 58 3.29 36.91 24.14
N GLY A 59 3.67 37.45 22.98
CA GLY A 59 4.98 37.28 22.39
C GLY A 59 6.08 37.98 23.18
N GLU A 60 6.79 37.21 23.99
CA GLU A 60 8.22 37.42 24.23
C GLU A 60 8.96 36.30 23.51
N GLN A 61 9.74 36.65 22.47
CA GLN A 61 10.68 35.70 21.89
C GLN A 61 11.67 35.28 22.99
N PRO A 62 11.90 33.98 23.23
CA PRO A 62 12.81 33.55 24.28
C PRO A 62 14.19 34.13 24.02
N VAL A 63 14.73 34.87 24.99
CA VAL A 63 16.08 35.46 24.92
C VAL A 63 17.07 34.33 24.61
N ARG A 64 17.60 34.36 23.40
CA ARG A 64 18.51 33.31 22.92
C ARG A 64 19.84 33.43 23.67
N TYR A 65 20.14 32.46 24.52
CA TYR A 65 21.43 32.38 25.20
C TYR A 65 22.56 32.28 24.16
N ARG A 66 23.57 33.14 24.27
CA ARG A 66 24.73 33.20 23.36
C ARG A 66 26.01 33.06 24.15
N ASN A 67 26.94 32.26 23.62
CA ASN A 67 28.29 32.11 24.16
C ASN A 67 29.29 31.95 23.00
N ASP A 68 29.54 33.06 22.30
CA ASP A 68 30.35 33.06 21.08
C ASP A 68 31.80 32.64 21.34
N ARG A 69 32.35 32.98 22.51
CA ARG A 69 33.68 32.54 22.95
C ARG A 69 33.75 31.01 23.00
N PHE A 70 32.79 30.36 23.68
CA PHE A 70 32.78 28.91 23.77
C PHE A 70 32.61 28.22 22.41
N CYS A 71 31.76 28.76 21.54
CA CYS A 71 31.62 28.26 20.17
C CYS A 71 32.91 28.41 19.36
N ALA A 72 33.63 29.53 19.49
CA ALA A 72 34.94 29.72 18.86
C ALA A 72 35.98 28.74 19.41
N THR A 73 35.99 28.49 20.73
CA THR A 73 36.86 27.48 21.34
C THR A 73 36.55 26.07 20.81
N LEU A 74 35.28 25.72 20.58
CA LEU A 74 34.88 24.46 19.94
C LEU A 74 35.36 24.35 18.49
N GLU A 75 35.26 25.42 17.70
CA GLU A 75 35.77 25.46 16.32
C GLU A 75 37.28 25.22 16.28
N LEU A 76 38.02 25.89 17.19
CA LEU A 76 39.46 25.67 17.35
C LEU A 76 39.78 24.25 17.80
N ALA A 77 38.98 23.67 18.70
CA ALA A 77 39.14 22.28 19.14
C ALA A 77 38.95 21.29 17.98
N VAL A 78 37.94 21.49 17.14
CA VAL A 78 37.73 20.67 15.94
C VAL A 78 38.93 20.79 15.00
N ALA A 79 39.38 22.01 14.69
CA ALA A 79 40.52 22.22 13.80
C ALA A 79 41.82 21.59 14.37
N ALA A 80 42.08 21.76 15.67
CA ALA A 80 43.23 21.18 16.34
C ALA A 80 43.18 19.63 16.36
N ALA A 81 42.00 19.06 16.59
CA ALA A 81 41.79 17.61 16.53
C ALA A 81 42.16 17.04 15.16
N HIS A 82 41.59 17.57 14.08
CA HIS A 82 41.89 17.08 12.73
C HIS A 82 43.34 17.35 12.32
N GLY A 83 43.92 18.48 12.74
CA GLY A 83 45.32 18.80 12.52
C GLY A 83 46.29 17.80 13.19
N LEU A 84 45.98 17.39 14.41
CA LEU A 84 46.74 16.37 15.13
C LEU A 84 46.58 14.96 14.52
N ASP A 85 45.39 14.62 14.00
CA ASP A 85 45.16 13.32 13.34
C ASP A 85 45.97 13.24 12.04
N ALA A 86 45.92 14.32 11.24
CA ALA A 86 46.71 14.44 10.03
C ALA A 86 48.23 14.48 10.29
N ALA A 87 48.68 15.00 11.44
CA ALA A 87 50.08 14.99 11.83
C ALA A 87 50.55 13.59 12.25
N ALA A 88 49.72 12.84 12.99
CA ALA A 88 50.00 11.47 13.39
C ALA A 88 50.11 10.53 12.19
N GLU A 89 49.28 10.71 11.16
CA GLU A 89 49.34 9.93 9.91
C GLU A 89 50.60 10.21 9.07
N ARG A 90 51.25 11.36 9.24
CA ARG A 90 52.45 11.76 8.46
C ARG A 90 53.77 11.28 9.05
N VAL A 91 53.78 10.69 10.25
CA VAL A 91 55.02 10.14 10.85
C VAL A 91 55.25 8.72 10.30
N PRO A 92 56.28 8.48 9.47
CA PRO A 92 56.59 7.12 9.03
C PRO A 92 57.14 6.32 10.20
N ALA A 93 56.65 5.09 10.36
CA ALA A 93 57.16 4.14 11.35
C ALA A 93 58.67 3.92 11.15
N GLN A 94 59.48 4.55 12.00
CA GLN A 94 60.90 4.26 12.06
C GLN A 94 61.09 2.83 12.59
N ARG A 95 61.69 1.98 11.74
CA ARG A 95 62.24 0.68 12.11
C ARG A 95 63.33 0.90 13.16
N GLY A 96 63.07 0.49 14.39
CA GLY A 96 64.09 0.27 15.43
C GLY A 96 64.50 -1.20 15.40
N ASP A 97 65.73 -1.44 14.97
CA ASP A 97 66.47 -2.68 15.09
C ASP A 97 66.87 -2.91 16.58
N GLY A 98 66.95 -4.17 17.02
CA GLY A 98 67.51 -4.54 18.33
C GLY A 98 66.56 -5.27 19.30
N SER A 99 66.79 -6.57 19.42
CA SER A 99 66.25 -7.58 20.33
C SER A 99 66.16 -7.25 21.83
N VAL A 100 64.97 -7.44 22.44
CA VAL A 100 64.73 -7.91 23.84
C VAL A 100 63.34 -8.60 23.93
N GLU A 101 63.26 -9.68 24.72
CA GLU A 101 62.14 -10.61 24.98
C GLU A 101 60.83 -10.03 25.61
N PRO A 102 59.71 -10.80 25.64
CA PRO A 102 58.36 -10.27 25.82
C PRO A 102 57.94 -10.13 27.30
N GLY A 103 57.51 -8.93 27.67
CA GLY A 103 56.87 -8.62 28.95
C GLY A 103 55.63 -7.76 28.74
N ALA A 104 54.54 -8.15 29.41
CA ALA A 104 53.17 -7.72 29.19
C ALA A 104 52.88 -6.20 29.20
N GLY A 105 51.83 -5.83 28.46
CA GLY A 105 51.09 -4.57 28.64
C GLY A 105 51.32 -3.54 27.53
N PHE A 106 50.92 -3.82 26.30
CA PHE A 106 50.86 -2.80 25.25
C PHE A 106 49.42 -2.34 25.01
N VAL A 107 49.23 -1.04 25.22
CA VAL A 107 48.02 -0.27 24.95
C VAL A 107 47.71 -0.34 23.45
N GLU A 108 46.57 -0.94 23.09
CA GLU A 108 45.98 -0.82 21.76
C GLU A 108 45.69 0.66 21.47
N ARG A 109 46.60 1.29 20.73
CA ARG A 109 46.43 2.61 20.14
C ARG A 109 45.63 2.44 18.86
N SER A 110 44.43 3.02 18.87
CA SER A 110 43.63 3.57 17.78
C SER A 110 44.18 3.34 16.36
N ALA A 111 44.04 2.12 15.85
CA ALA A 111 44.04 1.82 14.42
C ALA A 111 42.63 1.38 14.04
N GLY A 112 41.71 2.34 13.98
CA GLY A 112 40.29 2.10 13.64
C GLY A 112 39.79 2.90 12.43
N PHE A 113 40.68 3.66 11.77
CA PHE A 113 40.35 4.51 10.62
C PHE A 113 41.20 4.15 9.40
N ALA A 114 41.39 2.86 9.14
CA ALA A 114 41.80 2.40 7.82
C ALA A 114 41.22 1.01 7.60
N GLU A 115 40.64 0.81 6.42
CA GLU A 115 40.09 -0.45 5.90
C GLU A 115 38.64 -0.79 6.29
N SER A 116 37.71 -0.17 5.57
CA SER A 116 36.47 -0.83 5.14
C SER A 116 36.06 -0.21 3.79
N GLY A 117 36.15 -1.02 2.73
CA GLY A 117 36.05 -0.57 1.35
C GLY A 117 34.68 -0.04 0.91
N ALA A 118 34.74 0.66 -0.23
CA ALA A 118 33.67 1.15 -1.12
C ALA A 118 33.08 2.55 -0.82
N GLY A 119 33.59 3.54 -1.57
CA GLY A 119 33.01 4.87 -1.79
C GLY A 119 33.90 5.96 -1.21
N LEU A 120 34.41 6.86 -2.07
CA LEU A 120 35.20 8.04 -1.71
C LEU A 120 34.70 8.67 -0.39
N ILE A 121 35.41 8.42 0.71
CA ILE A 121 35.17 9.13 1.95
C ILE A 121 35.79 10.50 1.75
N ASP A 122 34.96 11.51 1.60
CA ASP A 122 35.38 12.90 1.57
C ASP A 122 36.23 13.18 2.82
N PRO A 123 37.54 13.47 2.66
CA PRO A 123 38.50 13.52 3.75
C PRO A 123 38.20 14.65 4.76
N GLY A 124 37.30 15.59 4.41
CA GLY A 124 36.84 16.65 5.32
C GLY A 124 35.43 16.45 5.88
N LEU A 125 34.75 15.33 5.61
CA LEU A 125 33.35 15.14 6.02
C LEU A 125 33.16 15.17 7.54
N ALA A 126 34.06 14.52 8.28
CA ALA A 126 34.00 14.49 9.75
C ALA A 126 34.13 15.90 10.35
N GLU A 127 35.10 16.68 9.85
CA GLU A 127 35.30 18.07 10.25
C GLU A 127 34.07 18.93 9.93
N ARG A 128 33.52 18.82 8.72
CA ARG A 128 32.32 19.58 8.33
C ARG A 128 31.10 19.22 9.16
N ILE A 129 30.89 17.94 9.47
CA ILE A 129 29.80 17.48 10.33
C ILE A 129 29.90 18.11 11.73
N GLN A 130 31.09 18.12 12.32
CA GLN A 130 31.29 18.72 13.64
C GLN A 130 31.12 20.24 13.61
N ARG A 131 31.64 20.91 12.57
CA ARG A 131 31.44 22.35 12.37
C ARG A 131 29.95 22.70 12.18
N ASP A 132 29.19 21.92 11.41
CA ASP A 132 27.74 22.12 11.24
C ASP A 132 27.01 22.01 12.58
N ALA A 133 27.36 21.03 13.42
CA ALA A 133 26.80 20.91 14.76
C ALA A 133 27.09 22.16 15.63
N ILE A 134 28.29 22.73 15.53
CA ILE A 134 28.64 23.98 16.24
C ILE A 134 27.86 25.17 15.68
N VAL A 135 27.68 25.26 14.36
CA VAL A 135 26.87 26.29 13.71
C VAL A 135 25.42 26.20 14.19
N ARG A 136 24.83 24.98 14.20
CA ARG A 136 23.48 24.74 14.75
C ARG A 136 23.39 25.15 16.22
N LEU A 137 24.39 24.81 17.02
CA LEU A 137 24.45 25.18 18.44
C LEU A 137 24.52 26.70 18.65
N ARG A 138 25.44 27.40 17.95
CA ARG A 138 25.58 28.87 17.99
C ARG A 138 24.32 29.56 17.52
N ALA A 139 23.75 29.05 16.44
CA ALA A 139 22.51 29.53 15.86
C ALA A 139 21.28 28.99 16.58
N GLY A 140 21.38 28.41 17.79
CA GLY A 140 20.29 27.89 18.62
C GLY A 140 19.24 27.05 17.86
N ALA A 141 19.66 26.38 16.80
CA ALA A 141 18.86 25.49 15.96
C ALA A 141 19.05 24.06 16.46
N THR A 142 18.79 23.86 17.75
CA THR A 142 18.97 22.61 18.47
C THR A 142 17.64 22.14 19.04
N ALA A 143 17.41 20.83 19.06
CA ALA A 143 16.17 20.28 19.62
C ALA A 143 16.00 20.60 21.12
N ASN A 144 17.11 20.81 21.84
CA ASN A 144 17.14 21.35 23.18
C ASN A 144 17.66 22.81 23.17
N PRO A 145 16.82 23.82 23.47
CA PRO A 145 17.23 25.23 23.45
C PRO A 145 18.21 25.60 24.58
N GLY A 146 18.25 24.83 25.66
CA GLY A 146 19.17 25.00 26.78
C GLY A 146 20.54 24.34 26.57
N LEU A 147 20.75 23.61 25.46
CA LEU A 147 21.94 22.81 25.25
C LEU A 147 23.24 23.62 25.36
N LEU A 148 23.29 24.81 24.76
CA LEU A 148 24.49 25.66 24.80
C LEU A 148 24.84 26.11 26.22
N ALA A 149 23.85 26.50 27.04
CA ALA A 149 24.05 26.85 28.44
C ALA A 149 24.48 25.64 29.28
N LEU A 150 23.92 24.47 28.97
CA LEU A 150 24.27 23.20 29.61
C LEU A 150 25.73 22.82 29.34
N VAL A 151 26.17 22.80 28.07
CA VAL A 151 27.53 22.35 27.73
C VAL A 151 28.62 23.38 28.04
N ALA A 152 28.31 24.68 27.94
CA ALA A 152 29.27 25.74 28.19
C ALA A 152 29.48 25.99 29.69
N GLU A 153 28.39 26.04 30.46
CA GLU A 153 28.40 26.51 31.85
C GLU A 153 27.92 25.46 32.86
N GLY A 154 27.33 24.35 32.42
CA GLY A 154 26.72 23.38 33.33
C GLY A 154 25.39 23.85 33.92
N ARG A 155 24.65 24.71 33.20
CA ARG A 155 23.29 25.11 33.60
C ARG A 155 22.28 24.04 33.20
N PHE A 156 21.99 23.14 34.13
CA PHE A 156 20.96 22.10 33.97
C PHE A 156 19.56 22.68 34.15
N ALA A 157 18.60 22.13 33.44
CA ALA A 157 17.19 22.42 33.64
C ALA A 157 16.76 21.98 35.06
N PRO A 158 15.84 22.72 35.70
CA PRO A 158 15.30 22.29 36.98
C PRO A 158 14.64 20.92 36.85
N PRO A 159 14.68 20.07 37.89
CA PRO A 159 14.05 18.76 37.85
C PRO A 159 12.57 18.92 37.49
N GLY A 160 12.12 18.15 36.50
CA GLY A 160 10.71 18.10 36.12
C GLY A 160 9.83 17.61 37.28
N PRO A 161 8.50 17.77 37.20
CA PRO A 161 7.59 17.23 38.20
C PRO A 161 7.86 15.73 38.39
N PRO A 162 7.81 15.21 39.64
CA PRO A 162 8.02 13.80 39.90
C PRO A 162 7.06 12.97 39.04
N TRP A 163 7.57 11.86 38.51
CA TRP A 163 6.81 10.89 37.75
C TRP A 163 5.45 10.65 38.42
N PRO A 164 4.30 10.70 37.71
CA PRO A 164 3.03 10.35 38.34
C PRO A 164 3.19 8.93 38.88
N ALA A 165 3.10 8.79 40.21
CA ALA A 165 2.98 7.48 40.84
C ALA A 165 1.91 6.71 40.07
N ALA A 166 2.21 5.47 39.67
CA ALA A 166 1.32 4.66 38.86
C ALA A 166 -0.12 4.84 39.34
N SER A 167 -1.01 5.31 38.45
CA SER A 167 -2.44 5.36 38.76
C SER A 167 -2.84 3.97 39.25
N PRO A 168 -3.57 3.84 40.38
CA PRO A 168 -4.00 2.55 40.87
C PRO A 168 -4.94 1.94 39.83
N GLY A 169 -4.43 1.01 39.02
CA GLY A 169 -5.14 0.45 37.87
C GLY A 169 -4.30 0.07 36.66
N CYS A 170 -3.01 0.45 36.58
CA CYS A 170 -2.10 -0.14 35.59
C CYS A 170 -1.55 -1.47 36.12
N PRO A 171 -1.65 -2.59 35.37
CA PRO A 171 -0.99 -3.83 35.77
C PRO A 171 0.52 -3.60 35.81
N ALA A 172 1.15 -4.02 36.90
CA ALA A 172 2.60 -4.05 37.02
C ALA A 172 3.19 -4.85 35.84
N PRO A 173 4.39 -4.53 35.34
CA PRO A 173 5.06 -5.41 34.40
C PRO A 173 5.25 -6.76 35.08
N ASP A 174 4.71 -7.84 34.48
CA ASP A 174 4.93 -9.21 34.91
C ASP A 174 6.43 -9.51 34.85
N VAL A 175 7.09 -9.37 36.00
CA VAL A 175 8.39 -9.94 36.25
C VAL A 175 8.11 -11.38 36.70
N PRO A 176 8.45 -12.41 35.90
CA PRO A 176 8.31 -13.78 36.39
C PRO A 176 9.19 -13.94 37.64
N PRO A 177 8.69 -14.60 38.71
CA PRO A 177 9.49 -14.81 39.91
C PRO A 177 10.73 -15.67 39.57
N PRO A 178 11.87 -15.46 40.25
CA PRO A 178 13.03 -16.33 40.08
C PRO A 178 12.65 -17.76 40.43
N ALA A 179 13.00 -18.70 39.56
CA ALA A 179 12.81 -20.13 39.80
C ALA A 179 13.53 -20.53 41.10
N GLU A 180 12.78 -21.07 42.05
CA GLU A 180 13.34 -21.69 43.25
C GLU A 180 14.21 -22.89 42.86
N PRO A 181 15.41 -23.05 43.46
CA PRO A 181 16.17 -24.28 43.29
C PRO A 181 15.49 -25.40 44.10
N SER A 182 14.91 -26.36 43.37
CA SER A 182 14.46 -27.62 43.92
C SER A 182 15.66 -28.49 44.33
N GLY A 183 15.71 -28.92 45.60
CA GLY A 183 16.37 -30.17 45.96
C GLY A 183 17.04 -30.26 47.33
N GLY A 184 16.47 -31.11 48.19
CA GLY A 184 17.25 -32.09 48.96
C GLY A 184 17.58 -31.75 50.42
N ALA A 185 17.35 -32.74 51.28
CA ALA A 185 17.50 -32.74 52.75
C ALA A 185 18.95 -32.59 53.26
N GLY A 186 19.10 -32.18 54.54
CA GLY A 186 20.33 -31.79 55.26
C GLY A 186 21.37 -32.90 55.55
N PRO A 187 22.28 -32.78 56.57
CA PRO A 187 22.15 -32.01 57.83
C PRO A 187 23.40 -31.21 58.34
N ASP A 188 23.17 -30.48 59.44
CA ASP A 188 24.05 -30.05 60.56
C ASP A 188 25.33 -29.20 60.35
N VAL A 189 25.28 -27.92 60.79
CA VAL A 189 26.38 -27.16 61.47
C VAL A 189 25.75 -25.98 62.29
N PRO A 190 26.21 -25.67 63.53
CA PRO A 190 25.53 -24.76 64.48
C PRO A 190 25.84 -23.26 64.26
N PRO A 191 25.10 -22.32 64.90
CA PRO A 191 25.29 -20.89 64.68
C PRO A 191 26.33 -20.28 65.64
N PRO A 192 27.10 -19.28 65.19
CA PRO A 192 27.61 -18.24 66.08
C PRO A 192 27.07 -16.88 65.60
N ALA A 193 26.35 -16.12 66.42
CA ALA A 193 26.81 -15.31 67.55
C ALA A 193 26.67 -13.83 67.17
N GLU A 194 25.76 -13.14 67.83
CA GLU A 194 25.70 -11.68 67.81
C GLU A 194 27.02 -11.09 68.35
N PRO A 195 27.41 -9.92 67.84
CA PRO A 195 27.98 -8.93 68.73
C PRO A 195 27.17 -7.64 68.67
N SER A 196 26.46 -7.41 69.77
CA SER A 196 26.59 -6.23 70.65
C SER A 196 27.00 -4.91 70.01
N GLY A 197 26.15 -3.90 70.23
CA GLY A 197 26.37 -2.52 69.79
C GLY A 197 27.70 -1.90 70.22
N GLY A 198 28.22 -1.08 69.29
CA GLY A 198 29.21 -0.04 69.53
C GLY A 198 28.80 1.20 68.75
N ALA A 199 28.29 2.20 69.46
CA ALA A 199 28.03 3.52 68.91
C ALA A 199 29.36 4.20 68.54
N GLY A 200 29.71 4.13 67.25
CA GLY A 200 30.82 4.86 66.62
C GLY A 200 30.26 5.87 65.62
N ARG A 201 30.67 7.13 65.74
CA ARG A 201 30.11 8.31 65.08
C ARG A 201 30.06 8.18 63.55
N ARG A 202 28.89 8.47 62.98
CA ARG A 202 28.66 8.62 61.53
C ARG A 202 29.39 9.88 61.03
N SER A 203 30.34 9.73 60.12
CA SER A 203 30.69 10.79 59.17
C SER A 203 29.74 10.69 57.98
N ALA A 204 29.11 11.82 57.65
CA ALA A 204 28.17 11.96 56.55
C ALA A 204 28.80 11.66 55.19
N GLY A 205 28.05 11.01 54.28
CA GLY A 205 28.27 11.14 52.84
C GLY A 205 28.46 9.90 51.98
N GLU A 206 27.90 8.72 52.29
CA GLU A 206 27.84 7.61 51.30
C GLU A 206 26.39 7.22 51.01
N GLY A 207 25.84 7.81 49.95
CA GLY A 207 24.57 7.38 49.37
C GLY A 207 24.76 6.03 48.67
N THR A 208 23.93 5.06 49.03
CA THR A 208 23.84 3.75 48.37
C THR A 208 23.64 3.92 46.86
N ALA A 209 24.52 3.32 46.03
CA ALA A 209 24.40 3.41 44.58
C ALA A 209 23.02 2.87 44.11
N PRO A 210 22.33 3.51 43.15
CA PRO A 210 21.03 3.06 42.66
C PRO A 210 21.09 1.73 41.90
N ASP A 211 20.01 0.95 42.01
CA ASP A 211 19.78 -0.24 41.18
C ASP A 211 19.41 0.13 39.75
N ARG A 212 19.51 -0.84 38.82
CA ARG A 212 19.26 -0.65 37.39
C ARG A 212 17.89 -0.02 37.10
N VAL A 213 16.85 -0.47 37.81
CA VAL A 213 15.47 0.03 37.67
C VAL A 213 15.38 1.53 37.96
N GLU A 214 16.07 1.99 39.01
CA GLU A 214 16.09 3.42 39.36
C GLU A 214 16.88 4.23 38.33
N ALA A 215 17.96 3.67 37.78
CA ALA A 215 18.70 4.29 36.68
C ALA A 215 17.82 4.49 35.44
N VAL A 216 17.04 3.47 35.06
CA VAL A 216 16.08 3.54 33.93
C VAL A 216 15.01 4.59 34.21
N ARG A 217 14.39 4.58 35.39
CA ARG A 217 13.36 5.55 35.78
C ARG A 217 13.86 6.99 35.67
N ARG A 218 15.07 7.25 36.19
CA ARG A 218 15.69 8.58 36.14
C ARG A 218 16.07 9.01 34.73
N ALA A 219 16.56 8.08 33.91
CA ALA A 219 16.87 8.35 32.50
C ALA A 219 15.62 8.75 31.70
N LEU A 220 14.48 8.13 31.97
CA LEU A 220 13.20 8.41 31.31
C LEU A 220 12.50 9.68 31.82
N ALA A 221 12.92 10.22 32.96
CA ALA A 221 12.33 11.39 33.60
C ALA A 221 13.20 12.66 33.46
N VAL A 222 14.45 12.53 32.99
CA VAL A 222 15.37 13.66 32.91
C VAL A 222 14.84 14.72 31.92
N PRO A 223 14.84 16.02 32.31
CA PRO A 223 14.36 17.09 31.43
C PRO A 223 15.36 17.41 30.31
N ASP A 224 16.66 17.28 30.57
CA ASP A 224 17.73 17.74 29.68
C ASP A 224 18.84 16.70 29.49
N LEU A 225 19.56 16.29 30.54
CA LEU A 225 20.71 15.38 30.41
C LEU A 225 20.97 14.56 31.68
N LEU A 226 21.11 13.25 31.54
CA LEU A 226 21.52 12.35 32.62
C LEU A 226 22.95 11.83 32.40
N CYS A 227 23.81 11.96 33.40
CA CYS A 227 25.11 11.31 33.48
C CYS A 227 24.97 9.94 34.18
N LEU A 228 25.05 8.86 33.41
CA LEU A 228 25.02 7.48 33.88
C LEU A 228 26.46 6.94 33.99
N VAL A 229 26.99 6.91 35.20
CA VAL A 229 28.32 6.37 35.51
C VAL A 229 28.21 4.88 35.76
N ALA A 230 28.87 4.08 34.92
CA ALA A 230 28.92 2.64 35.02
C ALA A 230 30.38 2.18 35.17
N PRO A 231 30.79 1.67 36.35
CA PRO A 231 32.10 1.07 36.53
C PRO A 231 32.34 -0.13 35.58
N PRO A 232 33.60 -0.53 35.33
CA PRO A 232 33.91 -1.77 34.61
C PRO A 232 33.19 -2.96 35.27
N GLY A 233 32.56 -3.83 34.47
CA GLY A 233 31.78 -4.96 34.96
C GLY A 233 30.33 -4.63 35.39
N ALA A 234 29.95 -3.35 35.48
CA ALA A 234 28.55 -2.98 35.68
C ALA A 234 27.71 -3.30 34.43
N ALA A 235 26.41 -3.58 34.62
CA ALA A 235 25.46 -3.93 33.56
C ALA A 235 25.04 -2.73 32.66
N ARG A 236 26.03 -1.94 32.19
CA ARG A 236 25.83 -0.70 31.40
C ARG A 236 25.02 -0.94 30.15
N THR A 237 25.43 -1.90 29.32
CA THR A 237 24.77 -2.21 28.05
C THR A 237 23.34 -2.67 28.27
N LEU A 238 23.09 -3.51 29.30
CA LEU A 238 21.74 -3.93 29.65
C LEU A 238 20.87 -2.76 30.14
N THR A 239 21.43 -1.87 30.95
CA THR A 239 20.73 -0.65 31.40
C THR A 239 20.38 0.25 30.22
N VAL A 240 21.31 0.45 29.28
CA VAL A 240 21.07 1.22 28.05
C VAL A 240 19.98 0.57 27.20
N VAL A 241 20.02 -0.74 27.01
CA VAL A 241 18.98 -1.49 26.29
C VAL A 241 17.60 -1.28 26.94
N GLU A 242 17.52 -1.35 28.26
CA GLU A 242 16.27 -1.11 29.00
C GLU A 242 15.76 0.33 28.85
N ILE A 243 16.66 1.33 28.89
CA ILE A 243 16.32 2.75 28.66
C ILE A 243 15.76 2.94 27.25
N VAL A 244 16.47 2.45 26.22
CA VAL A 244 16.07 2.57 24.82
C VAL A 244 14.71 1.92 24.59
N ARG A 245 14.54 0.68 25.08
CA ARG A 245 13.28 -0.06 24.96
C ARG A 245 12.13 0.71 25.60
N ALA A 246 12.28 1.13 26.85
CA ALA A 246 11.23 1.82 27.57
C ALA A 246 10.89 3.20 26.96
N ALA A 247 11.87 3.91 26.39
CA ALA A 247 11.61 5.14 25.65
C ALA A 247 10.85 4.86 24.33
N ALA A 248 11.28 3.87 23.56
CA ALA A 248 10.61 3.51 22.30
C ALA A 248 9.17 3.01 22.53
N GLU A 249 8.91 2.24 23.60
CA GLU A 249 7.56 1.81 23.99
C GLU A 249 6.64 2.98 24.37
N ARG A 250 7.20 4.10 24.83
CA ARG A 250 6.46 5.37 25.07
C ARG A 250 6.20 6.16 23.78
N GLY A 251 6.61 5.64 22.63
CA GLY A 251 6.53 6.32 21.34
C GLY A 251 7.54 7.44 21.17
N GLU A 252 8.60 7.47 21.98
CA GLU A 252 9.70 8.42 21.82
C GLU A 252 10.64 7.95 20.73
N ARG A 253 11.13 8.90 19.90
CA ARG A 253 12.17 8.60 18.91
C ARG A 253 13.54 8.63 19.57
N VAL A 254 14.24 7.51 19.53
CA VAL A 254 15.51 7.32 20.23
C VAL A 254 16.69 7.27 19.25
N LEU A 255 17.74 8.04 19.54
CA LEU A 255 19.02 7.95 18.85
C LEU A 255 20.04 7.22 19.73
N ILE A 256 20.50 6.04 19.32
CA ILE A 256 21.64 5.36 19.95
C ILE A 256 22.90 5.81 19.24
N THR A 257 23.88 6.28 20.00
CA THR A 257 25.16 6.67 19.44
C THR A 257 26.34 6.30 20.31
N ALA A 258 27.49 6.10 19.67
CA ALA A 258 28.76 5.77 20.33
C ALA A 258 29.93 6.26 19.47
N PRO A 259 31.14 6.38 20.03
CA PRO A 259 32.32 6.73 19.25
C PRO A 259 32.74 5.62 18.27
N GLU A 260 32.51 4.35 18.64
CA GLU A 260 32.89 3.17 17.86
C GLU A 260 31.65 2.37 17.43
N THR A 261 31.69 1.79 16.22
CA THR A 261 30.60 0.97 15.67
C THR A 261 30.27 -0.23 16.57
N ALA A 262 31.29 -0.90 17.11
CA ALA A 262 31.13 -2.08 17.97
C ALA A 262 30.28 -1.80 19.23
N ALA A 263 30.39 -0.61 19.81
CA ALA A 263 29.60 -0.23 20.98
C ALA A 263 28.11 -0.03 20.64
N VAL A 264 27.81 0.46 19.44
CA VAL A 264 26.41 0.57 18.97
C VAL A 264 25.84 -0.81 18.68
N ASP A 265 26.58 -1.65 17.96
CA ASP A 265 26.14 -3.00 17.59
C ASP A 265 25.91 -3.88 18.84
N ALA A 266 26.72 -3.70 19.89
CA ALA A 266 26.55 -4.37 21.17
C ALA A 266 25.21 -4.05 21.86
N VAL A 267 24.70 -2.82 21.72
CA VAL A 267 23.36 -2.45 22.21
C VAL A 267 22.29 -3.02 21.28
N MET A 268 22.45 -2.84 19.97
CA MET A 268 21.46 -3.26 18.98
C MET A 268 21.16 -4.75 19.03
N THR A 269 22.19 -5.59 19.15
CA THR A 269 22.06 -7.06 19.18
C THR A 269 21.26 -7.55 20.39
N ARG A 270 21.18 -6.74 21.46
CA ARG A 270 20.49 -7.07 22.71
C ARG A 270 19.12 -6.40 22.83
N LEU A 271 18.71 -5.59 21.85
CA LEU A 271 17.37 -5.01 21.84
C LEU A 271 16.33 -6.11 21.55
N PRO A 272 15.26 -6.23 22.35
CA PRO A 272 14.21 -7.21 22.08
C PRO A 272 13.41 -6.83 20.83
N PRO A 273 12.68 -7.79 20.24
CA PRO A 273 11.72 -7.50 19.18
C PRO A 273 10.62 -6.56 19.71
N GLY A 274 10.18 -5.62 18.87
CA GLY A 274 9.17 -4.63 19.25
C GLY A 274 9.39 -3.31 18.52
N PRO A 275 10.40 -2.50 18.90
CA PRO A 275 10.70 -1.25 18.22
C PRO A 275 11.25 -1.47 16.81
N ILE A 276 10.93 -0.57 15.89
CA ILE A 276 11.55 -0.50 14.56
C ILE A 276 12.93 0.12 14.71
N VAL A 277 13.97 -0.72 14.67
CA VAL A 277 15.37 -0.31 14.83
C VAL A 277 16.07 -0.26 13.48
N VAL A 278 16.77 0.84 13.19
CA VAL A 278 17.50 1.05 11.94
C VAL A 278 18.93 1.56 12.20
N ARG A 279 19.93 0.87 11.63
CA ARG A 279 21.35 1.23 11.67
C ARG A 279 21.72 2.08 10.44
N ALA A 280 22.18 3.31 10.68
CA ALA A 280 22.19 4.36 9.65
C ALA A 280 23.54 4.62 8.97
N ASP A 281 24.65 4.27 9.60
CA ASP A 281 26.01 4.62 9.20
C ASP A 281 26.82 3.48 8.58
N LEU A 282 26.35 2.23 8.69
CA LEU A 282 27.01 1.06 8.10
C LEU A 282 26.70 0.95 6.59
N PRO A 283 27.72 0.94 5.72
CA PRO A 283 27.53 0.61 4.32
C PRO A 283 27.22 -0.89 4.16
N GLY A 284 26.26 -1.22 3.28
CA GLY A 284 25.96 -2.61 2.90
C GLY A 284 24.57 -3.10 3.33
N GLY A 285 24.24 -4.32 2.92
CA GLY A 285 22.92 -4.95 3.11
C GLY A 285 22.82 -5.88 4.33
N GLY A 286 23.68 -5.69 5.33
CA GLY A 286 23.65 -6.49 6.55
C GLY A 286 22.34 -6.30 7.35
N PRO A 287 21.95 -7.28 8.18
CA PRO A 287 20.73 -7.21 8.96
C PRO A 287 20.71 -5.95 9.85
N GLY A 288 19.55 -5.28 9.92
CA GLY A 288 19.35 -4.07 10.73
C GLY A 288 19.81 -2.75 10.07
N THR A 289 20.48 -2.78 8.92
CA THR A 289 20.88 -1.55 8.19
C THR A 289 19.71 -0.88 7.47
N VAL A 290 19.80 0.43 7.20
CA VAL A 290 18.81 1.15 6.37
C VAL A 290 18.66 0.50 5.00
N ALA A 291 19.77 0.08 4.40
CA ALA A 291 19.76 -0.53 3.08
C ALA A 291 19.05 -1.88 3.08
N ALA A 292 19.27 -2.73 4.10
CA ALA A 292 18.52 -3.98 4.26
C ALA A 292 17.03 -3.73 4.52
N ALA A 293 16.69 -2.76 5.37
CA ALA A 293 15.30 -2.38 5.62
C ALA A 293 14.61 -1.82 4.35
N ALA A 294 15.33 -1.06 3.53
CA ALA A 294 14.87 -0.57 2.23
C ALA A 294 14.64 -1.71 1.26
N ALA A 295 15.60 -2.63 1.12
CA ALA A 295 15.47 -3.80 0.26
C ALA A 295 14.28 -4.67 0.68
N GLU A 296 14.07 -4.88 1.98
CA GLU A 296 12.93 -5.63 2.48
C GLU A 296 11.59 -4.94 2.19
N THR A 297 11.51 -3.63 2.45
CA THR A 297 10.33 -2.82 2.13
C THR A 297 10.02 -2.87 0.63
N GLN A 298 11.04 -2.76 -0.21
CA GLN A 298 10.96 -2.85 -1.65
C GLN A 298 10.45 -4.22 -2.11
N ARG A 299 10.97 -5.32 -1.56
CA ARG A 299 10.47 -6.68 -1.82
C ARG A 299 8.98 -6.80 -1.48
N ARG A 300 8.55 -6.28 -0.32
CA ARG A 300 7.15 -6.30 0.10
C ARG A 300 6.24 -5.49 -0.84
N ILE A 301 6.70 -4.33 -1.31
CA ILE A 301 5.96 -3.50 -2.29
C ILE A 301 5.77 -4.25 -3.61
N LEU A 302 6.82 -4.90 -4.11
CA LEU A 302 6.76 -5.71 -5.34
C LEU A 302 5.88 -6.95 -5.17
N ALA A 303 5.96 -7.63 -4.03
CA ALA A 303 5.11 -8.77 -3.73
C ALA A 303 3.61 -8.37 -3.71
N ARG A 304 3.26 -7.28 -3.03
CA ARG A 304 1.88 -6.78 -2.94
C ARG A 304 1.29 -6.37 -4.29
N SER A 305 2.12 -5.86 -5.19
CA SER A 305 1.67 -5.44 -6.53
C SER A 305 1.67 -6.56 -7.57
N GLN A 306 2.13 -7.78 -7.23
CA GLN A 306 2.30 -8.88 -8.18
C GLN A 306 0.96 -9.32 -8.79
N ALA A 307 -0.08 -9.49 -7.97
CA ALA A 307 -1.39 -9.93 -8.44
C ALA A 307 -2.02 -8.94 -9.42
N ALA A 308 -1.89 -7.63 -9.16
CA ALA A 308 -2.36 -6.59 -10.08
C ALA A 308 -1.58 -6.62 -11.40
N ALA A 309 -0.26 -6.84 -11.36
CA ALA A 309 0.57 -6.91 -12.55
C ALA A 309 0.22 -8.12 -13.42
N HIS A 310 0.01 -9.29 -12.82
CA HIS A 310 -0.38 -10.51 -13.52
C HIS A 310 -1.75 -10.35 -14.22
N ARG A 311 -2.73 -9.76 -13.54
CA ARG A 311 -4.06 -9.51 -14.14
C ARG A 311 -4.02 -8.54 -15.31
N LEU A 312 -3.14 -7.53 -15.27
CA LEU A 312 -2.98 -6.55 -16.33
C LEU A 312 -2.04 -7.01 -17.46
N GLU A 313 -1.27 -8.08 -17.27
CA GLU A 313 -0.29 -8.56 -18.24
C GLU A 313 -0.86 -8.81 -19.65
N PRO A 314 -2.05 -9.42 -19.83
CA PRO A 314 -2.64 -9.64 -21.16
C PRO A 314 -2.96 -8.36 -21.93
N TRP A 315 -2.96 -7.21 -21.27
CA TRP A 315 -3.24 -5.90 -21.86
C TRP A 315 -1.96 -5.16 -22.30
N LEU A 316 -0.78 -5.73 -22.07
CA LEU A 316 0.51 -5.13 -22.46
C LEU A 316 0.82 -5.34 -23.95
N GLY A 317 1.52 -4.36 -24.54
CA GLY A 317 2.07 -4.43 -25.90
C GLY A 317 1.17 -3.86 -26.99
N GLU A 318 1.70 -3.78 -28.21
CA GLU A 318 0.98 -3.31 -29.40
C GLU A 318 1.15 -4.28 -30.57
N PRO A 319 0.10 -5.02 -30.98
CA PRO A 319 -1.19 -5.18 -30.29
C PRO A 319 -1.08 -6.06 -29.04
N SER A 320 -1.88 -5.77 -28.02
CA SER A 320 -1.96 -6.58 -26.79
C SER A 320 -2.63 -7.95 -27.07
N PRO A 321 -2.31 -9.01 -26.30
CA PRO A 321 -3.05 -10.27 -26.35
C PRO A 321 -4.57 -10.10 -26.20
N ALA A 322 -5.01 -9.18 -25.33
CA ALA A 322 -6.41 -8.82 -25.17
C ALA A 322 -7.02 -8.21 -26.44
N MET A 323 -6.31 -7.28 -27.11
CA MET A 323 -6.72 -6.76 -28.42
C MET A 323 -6.84 -7.86 -29.48
N GLY A 324 -6.00 -8.91 -29.41
CA GLY A 324 -6.14 -10.08 -30.27
C GLY A 324 -7.46 -10.85 -30.06
N TRP A 325 -7.95 -10.96 -28.82
CA TRP A 325 -9.25 -11.55 -28.52
C TRP A 325 -10.42 -10.65 -28.91
N LEU A 326 -10.30 -9.34 -28.71
CA LEU A 326 -11.30 -8.36 -29.18
C LEU A 326 -11.45 -8.41 -30.70
N LYS A 327 -10.34 -8.46 -31.44
CA LYS A 327 -10.38 -8.65 -32.90
C LYS A 327 -11.08 -9.95 -33.30
N ARG A 328 -10.76 -11.07 -32.64
CA ARG A 328 -11.45 -12.36 -32.88
C ARG A 328 -12.95 -12.26 -32.62
N LEU A 329 -13.38 -11.61 -31.54
CA LEU A 329 -14.78 -11.38 -31.24
C LEU A 329 -15.46 -10.55 -32.34
N THR A 330 -14.87 -9.42 -32.73
CA THR A 330 -15.45 -8.56 -33.79
C THR A 330 -15.54 -9.29 -35.14
N SER A 331 -14.54 -10.12 -35.49
CA SER A 331 -14.59 -10.94 -36.70
C SER A 331 -15.66 -12.03 -36.63
N ALA A 332 -15.78 -12.72 -35.49
CA ALA A 332 -16.82 -13.73 -35.28
C ALA A 332 -18.23 -13.12 -35.30
N LEU A 333 -18.41 -11.89 -34.81
CA LEU A 333 -19.68 -11.17 -34.89
C LEU A 333 -20.06 -10.80 -36.32
N ALA A 334 -19.10 -10.33 -37.12
CA ALA A 334 -19.33 -10.06 -38.53
C ALA A 334 -19.72 -11.34 -39.31
N GLU A 335 -19.08 -12.46 -39.00
CA GLU A 335 -19.45 -13.76 -39.56
C GLU A 335 -20.85 -14.20 -39.10
N ALA A 336 -21.17 -14.06 -37.81
CA ALA A 336 -22.48 -14.41 -37.26
C ALA A 336 -23.62 -13.58 -37.88
N ASP A 337 -23.41 -12.28 -38.07
CA ASP A 337 -24.39 -11.41 -38.75
C ASP A 337 -24.57 -11.81 -40.21
N GLN A 338 -23.47 -12.12 -40.92
CA GLN A 338 -23.53 -12.56 -42.31
C GLN A 338 -24.29 -13.90 -42.45
N GLU A 339 -24.02 -14.89 -41.60
CA GLU A 339 -24.71 -16.17 -41.63
C GLU A 339 -26.18 -16.03 -41.23
N ARG A 340 -26.50 -15.16 -40.27
CA ARG A 340 -27.90 -14.83 -39.91
C ARG A 340 -28.65 -14.27 -41.10
N GLN A 341 -28.08 -13.28 -41.82
CA GLN A 341 -28.70 -12.72 -43.02
C GLN A 341 -28.85 -13.76 -44.14
N ARG A 342 -27.98 -14.77 -44.23
CA ARG A 342 -28.15 -15.90 -45.17
C ARG A 342 -29.29 -16.82 -44.74
N ALA A 343 -29.42 -17.12 -43.45
CA ALA A 343 -30.51 -17.92 -42.91
C ALA A 343 -31.87 -17.24 -43.11
N ASP A 344 -31.96 -15.93 -42.86
CA ASP A 344 -33.18 -15.14 -43.07
C ASP A 344 -33.60 -15.15 -44.54
N ARG A 345 -32.64 -14.97 -45.46
CA ARG A 345 -32.89 -15.08 -46.91
C ARG A 345 -33.37 -16.48 -47.31
N ALA A 346 -32.72 -17.53 -46.83
CA ALA A 346 -33.11 -18.90 -47.13
C ALA A 346 -34.51 -19.25 -46.59
N CYS A 347 -34.90 -18.70 -45.41
CA CYS A 347 -36.26 -18.83 -44.89
C CYS A 347 -37.28 -18.10 -45.77
N ALA A 348 -36.99 -16.87 -46.20
CA ALA A 348 -37.87 -16.10 -47.08
C ALA A 348 -38.05 -16.79 -48.45
N GLU A 349 -36.97 -17.36 -49.01
CA GLU A 349 -37.01 -18.15 -50.24
C GLU A 349 -37.87 -19.42 -50.06
N ARG A 350 -37.69 -20.16 -48.96
CA ARG A 350 -38.52 -21.32 -48.62
C ARG A 350 -40.00 -20.95 -48.56
N ASP A 351 -40.34 -19.86 -47.88
CA ASP A 351 -41.73 -19.43 -47.70
C ASP A 351 -42.36 -19.02 -49.03
N THR A 352 -41.57 -18.38 -49.90
CA THR A 352 -41.98 -18.04 -51.27
C THR A 352 -42.27 -19.29 -52.09
N ILE A 353 -41.35 -20.26 -52.11
CA ILE A 353 -41.52 -21.54 -52.85
C ILE A 353 -42.70 -22.34 -52.32
N ALA A 354 -42.90 -22.36 -51.00
CA ALA A 354 -44.03 -23.04 -50.37
C ALA A 354 -45.38 -22.40 -50.75
N GLU A 355 -45.44 -21.06 -50.81
CA GLU A 355 -46.65 -20.33 -51.23
C GLU A 355 -46.95 -20.55 -52.71
N GLU A 356 -45.94 -20.45 -53.60
CA GLU A 356 -46.10 -20.75 -55.03
C GLU A 356 -46.61 -22.19 -55.26
N THR A 357 -46.06 -23.15 -54.52
CA THR A 357 -46.48 -24.56 -54.58
C THR A 357 -47.91 -24.74 -54.08
N ARG A 358 -48.28 -24.07 -52.99
CA ARG A 358 -49.65 -24.07 -52.44
C ARG A 358 -50.66 -23.47 -53.42
N GLN A 359 -50.30 -22.40 -54.12
CA GLN A 359 -51.16 -21.80 -55.14
C GLN A 359 -51.37 -22.74 -56.34
N ARG A 360 -50.29 -23.41 -56.80
CA ARG A 360 -50.30 -24.38 -57.90
C ARG A 360 -51.15 -25.61 -57.58
N LEU A 361 -50.99 -26.20 -56.40
CA LEU A 361 -51.71 -27.42 -55.99
C LEU A 361 -53.10 -27.14 -55.40
N GLY A 362 -53.39 -25.90 -54.99
CA GLY A 362 -54.58 -25.54 -54.23
C GLY A 362 -55.90 -25.46 -54.99
N GLY A 363 -55.92 -25.78 -56.29
CA GLY A 363 -57.15 -25.78 -57.12
C GLY A 363 -58.31 -26.55 -56.48
N PRO A 364 -58.14 -27.85 -56.16
CA PRO A 364 -59.20 -28.67 -55.55
C PRO A 364 -59.68 -28.13 -54.19
N VAL A 365 -58.81 -27.55 -53.38
CA VAL A 365 -59.19 -26.99 -52.06
C VAL A 365 -60.05 -25.74 -52.23
N ARG A 366 -59.75 -24.89 -53.23
CA ARG A 366 -60.58 -23.72 -53.56
C ARG A 366 -62.00 -24.13 -53.98
N ASP A 367 -62.12 -25.17 -54.81
CA ASP A 367 -63.43 -25.69 -55.24
C ASP A 367 -64.24 -26.24 -54.06
N ARG A 368 -63.58 -26.95 -53.13
CA ARG A 368 -64.22 -27.48 -51.92
C ARG A 368 -64.63 -26.39 -50.93
N TRP A 369 -63.85 -25.32 -50.81
CA TRP A 369 -64.23 -24.15 -50.03
C TRP A 369 -65.52 -23.51 -50.56
N GLN A 370 -65.64 -23.35 -51.88
CA GLN A 370 -66.87 -22.83 -52.51
C GLN A 370 -68.07 -23.75 -52.25
N ALA A 371 -67.86 -25.08 -52.23
CA ALA A 371 -68.91 -26.04 -51.87
C ALA A 371 -69.36 -25.91 -50.41
N VAL A 372 -68.44 -25.66 -49.48
CA VAL A 372 -68.76 -25.34 -48.08
C VAL A 372 -69.61 -24.07 -48.01
N GLU A 373 -69.18 -22.98 -48.66
CA GLU A 373 -69.95 -21.72 -48.68
C GLU A 373 -71.35 -21.89 -49.28
N ALA A 374 -71.52 -22.75 -50.28
CA ALA A 374 -72.82 -23.07 -50.86
C ALA A 374 -73.69 -23.87 -49.88
N ALA A 375 -73.11 -24.88 -49.21
CA ALA A 375 -73.81 -25.70 -48.23
C ALA A 375 -74.21 -24.90 -46.96
N GLU A 376 -73.36 -23.97 -46.52
CA GLU A 376 -73.65 -23.05 -45.41
C GLU A 376 -74.88 -22.19 -45.72
N ARG A 377 -74.92 -21.60 -46.92
CA ARG A 377 -76.07 -20.81 -47.38
C ARG A 377 -77.35 -21.65 -47.44
N ALA A 378 -77.28 -22.88 -47.96
CA ALA A 378 -78.43 -23.78 -48.03
C ALA A 378 -78.95 -24.19 -46.65
N ALA A 379 -78.05 -24.57 -45.72
CA ALA A 379 -78.39 -24.93 -44.35
C ALA A 379 -79.00 -23.75 -43.58
N ALA A 380 -78.46 -22.54 -43.77
CA ALA A 380 -79.00 -21.32 -43.18
C ALA A 380 -80.44 -21.05 -43.67
N LEU A 381 -80.68 -21.10 -44.99
CA LEU A 381 -82.02 -20.87 -45.56
C LEU A 381 -83.04 -21.91 -45.07
N ALA A 382 -82.66 -23.19 -45.03
CA ALA A 382 -83.52 -24.26 -44.54
C ALA A 382 -83.82 -24.13 -43.04
N GLY A 383 -82.83 -23.75 -42.22
CA GLY A 383 -83.01 -23.45 -40.80
C GLY A 383 -83.97 -22.30 -40.55
N HIS A 384 -83.80 -21.18 -41.26
CA HIS A 384 -84.71 -20.02 -41.17
C HIS A 384 -86.14 -20.37 -41.59
N ALA A 385 -86.30 -21.25 -42.59
CA ALA A 385 -87.63 -21.71 -43.02
C ALA A 385 -88.33 -22.53 -41.92
N VAL A 386 -87.61 -23.43 -41.25
CA VAL A 386 -88.12 -24.21 -40.10
C VAL A 386 -88.49 -23.29 -38.93
N GLU A 387 -87.64 -22.33 -38.57
CA GLU A 387 -87.92 -21.37 -37.50
C GLU A 387 -89.16 -20.51 -37.80
N ARG A 388 -89.27 -19.99 -39.02
CA ARG A 388 -90.43 -19.20 -39.46
C ARG A 388 -91.72 -20.01 -39.45
N LEU A 389 -91.70 -21.24 -39.97
CA LEU A 389 -92.86 -22.12 -39.99
C LEU A 389 -93.24 -22.55 -38.58
N GLY A 390 -92.28 -22.87 -37.72
CA GLY A 390 -92.48 -23.23 -36.32
C GLY A 390 -93.06 -22.07 -35.49
N ALA A 391 -92.54 -20.85 -35.67
CA ALA A 391 -93.09 -19.65 -35.03
C ALA A 391 -94.52 -19.34 -35.52
N SER A 392 -94.81 -19.59 -36.80
CA SER A 392 -96.14 -19.41 -37.37
C SER A 392 -97.13 -20.47 -36.89
N LEU A 393 -96.67 -21.71 -36.68
CA LEU A 393 -97.46 -22.79 -36.10
C LEU A 393 -97.82 -22.51 -34.64
N ARG A 394 -96.84 -22.11 -33.80
CA ARG A 394 -97.08 -21.72 -32.39
C ARG A 394 -98.13 -20.60 -32.28
N ARG A 395 -98.08 -19.61 -33.17
CA ARG A 395 -99.09 -18.53 -33.26
C ARG A 395 -100.47 -19.03 -33.70
N ALA A 396 -100.54 -20.05 -34.57
CA ALA A 396 -101.80 -20.60 -35.07
C ALA A 396 -102.48 -21.56 -34.07
N GLU A 397 -101.71 -22.27 -33.25
CA GLU A 397 -102.22 -23.19 -32.21
C GLU A 397 -102.89 -22.46 -31.04
N GLY A 398 -102.55 -21.19 -30.80
CA GLY A 398 -103.22 -20.32 -29.80
C GLY A 398 -104.53 -19.68 -30.24
N SER A 399 -105.06 -19.95 -31.44
CA SER A 399 -106.25 -19.27 -32.01
C SER A 399 -107.46 -20.20 -32.18
N ARG A 400 -108.67 -19.72 -31.81
CA ARG A 400 -109.93 -20.51 -31.76
C ARG A 400 -110.41 -21.07 -33.12
N PHE A 401 -109.99 -20.48 -34.24
CA PHE A 401 -110.29 -20.93 -35.62
C PHE A 401 -109.08 -21.59 -36.32
N GLY A 402 -108.00 -21.88 -35.58
CA GLY A 402 -106.70 -22.23 -36.15
C GLY A 402 -106.48 -23.68 -36.54
N ARG A 403 -107.39 -24.62 -36.24
CA ARG A 403 -107.12 -26.08 -36.36
C ARG A 403 -106.70 -26.54 -37.76
N TRP A 404 -107.38 -26.08 -38.80
CA TRP A 404 -107.03 -26.45 -40.19
C TRP A 404 -105.73 -25.78 -40.67
N ARG A 405 -105.49 -24.53 -40.25
CA ARG A 405 -104.28 -23.77 -40.60
C ARG A 405 -103.04 -24.32 -39.88
N ALA A 406 -103.19 -24.74 -38.63
CA ALA A 406 -102.19 -25.48 -37.86
C ALA A 406 -101.90 -26.85 -38.50
N GLY A 407 -102.92 -27.59 -38.97
CA GLY A 407 -102.74 -28.85 -39.71
C GLY A 407 -101.88 -28.69 -40.97
N ARG A 408 -102.14 -27.66 -41.81
CA ARG A 408 -101.32 -27.37 -43.00
C ARG A 408 -99.90 -26.90 -42.65
N LEU A 409 -99.73 -26.12 -41.59
CA LEU A 409 -98.40 -25.70 -41.12
C LEU A 409 -97.61 -26.87 -40.53
N ARG A 410 -98.24 -27.81 -39.82
CA ARG A 410 -97.61 -29.06 -39.37
C ARG A 410 -97.16 -29.92 -40.55
N ALA A 411 -97.99 -30.07 -41.57
CA ALA A 411 -97.61 -30.82 -42.79
C ALA A 411 -96.42 -30.17 -43.50
N ARG A 412 -96.38 -28.83 -43.60
CA ARG A 412 -95.23 -28.10 -44.17
C ARG A 412 -93.97 -28.19 -43.30
N LEU A 413 -94.12 -28.14 -41.97
CA LEU A 413 -93.03 -28.30 -41.02
C LEU A 413 -92.46 -29.73 -41.06
N ALA A 414 -93.32 -30.74 -41.23
CA ALA A 414 -92.93 -32.15 -41.36
C ALA A 414 -92.08 -32.42 -42.61
N VAL A 415 -92.16 -31.57 -43.64
CA VAL A 415 -91.26 -31.61 -44.82
C VAL A 415 -90.03 -30.72 -44.62
N ALA A 416 -90.21 -29.55 -43.99
CA ALA A 416 -89.13 -28.58 -43.80
C ALA A 416 -88.05 -29.03 -42.78
N ILE A 417 -88.43 -29.74 -41.72
CA ILE A 417 -87.49 -30.26 -40.71
C ILE A 417 -86.51 -31.26 -41.34
N PRO A 418 -86.95 -32.35 -42.00
CA PRO A 418 -86.03 -33.27 -42.68
C PRO A 418 -85.17 -32.58 -43.74
N ALA A 419 -85.71 -31.60 -44.46
CA ALA A 419 -84.94 -30.84 -45.45
C ALA A 419 -83.83 -29.98 -44.80
N ALA A 420 -84.10 -29.39 -43.62
CA ALA A 420 -83.09 -28.65 -42.86
C ALA A 420 -82.02 -29.57 -42.25
N ASP A 421 -82.40 -30.74 -41.76
CA ASP A 421 -81.46 -31.74 -41.24
C ASP A 421 -80.58 -32.30 -42.37
N GLN A 422 -81.15 -32.61 -43.54
CA GLN A 422 -80.39 -32.98 -44.74
C GLN A 422 -79.41 -31.89 -45.17
N ALA A 423 -79.80 -30.60 -45.09
CA ALA A 423 -78.91 -29.49 -45.42
C ALA A 423 -77.77 -29.32 -44.40
N ARG A 424 -78.04 -29.54 -43.10
CA ARG A 424 -77.01 -29.55 -42.04
C ARG A 424 -76.03 -30.70 -42.22
N GLU A 425 -76.52 -31.89 -42.53
CA GLU A 425 -75.67 -33.05 -42.85
C GLU A 425 -74.82 -32.81 -44.10
N ALA A 426 -75.39 -32.19 -45.14
CA ALA A 426 -74.65 -31.83 -46.35
C ALA A 426 -73.53 -30.82 -46.04
N LEU A 427 -73.79 -29.83 -45.17
CA LEU A 427 -72.77 -28.91 -44.69
C LEU A 427 -71.68 -29.62 -43.88
N ALA A 428 -72.06 -30.51 -42.96
CA ALA A 428 -71.10 -31.28 -42.17
C ALA A 428 -70.18 -32.11 -43.07
N ARG A 429 -70.73 -32.78 -44.09
CA ARG A 429 -69.97 -33.50 -45.12
C ARG A 429 -69.03 -32.58 -45.90
N ALA A 430 -69.53 -31.43 -46.38
CA ALA A 430 -68.72 -30.47 -47.14
C ALA A 430 -67.53 -29.94 -46.31
N ARG A 431 -67.75 -29.63 -45.02
CA ARG A 431 -66.68 -29.19 -44.11
C ARG A 431 -65.64 -30.28 -43.86
N GLN A 432 -66.09 -31.53 -43.68
CA GLN A 432 -65.18 -32.66 -43.52
C GLN A 432 -64.32 -32.87 -44.78
N GLU A 433 -64.94 -32.89 -45.96
CA GLU A 433 -64.22 -33.02 -47.23
C GLU A 433 -63.22 -31.89 -47.46
N TYR A 434 -63.60 -30.64 -47.15
CA TYR A 434 -62.68 -29.50 -47.20
C TYR A 434 -61.49 -29.69 -46.26
N ALA A 435 -61.72 -30.08 -45.00
CA ALA A 435 -60.65 -30.30 -44.03
C ALA A 435 -59.69 -31.40 -44.49
N GLU A 436 -60.21 -32.53 -44.96
CA GLU A 436 -59.39 -33.64 -45.48
C GLU A 436 -58.53 -33.22 -46.69
N HIS A 437 -59.12 -32.46 -47.62
CA HIS A 437 -58.40 -31.96 -48.79
C HIS A 437 -57.39 -30.86 -48.45
N HIS A 438 -57.71 -29.99 -47.49
CA HIS A 438 -56.80 -28.97 -46.98
C HIS A 438 -55.58 -29.62 -46.30
N ASP A 439 -55.80 -30.63 -45.46
CA ASP A 439 -54.73 -31.38 -44.80
C ASP A 439 -53.89 -32.18 -45.80
N ARG A 440 -54.52 -32.74 -46.84
CA ARG A 440 -53.82 -33.39 -47.94
C ARG A 440 -52.93 -32.41 -48.71
N LEU A 441 -53.45 -31.23 -49.06
CA LEU A 441 -52.68 -30.17 -49.72
C LEU A 441 -51.48 -29.75 -48.87
N LYS A 442 -51.66 -29.56 -47.56
CA LYS A 442 -50.56 -29.22 -46.65
C LYS A 442 -49.44 -30.26 -46.72
N LYS A 443 -49.78 -31.54 -46.65
CA LYS A 443 -48.81 -32.65 -46.76
C LYS A 443 -48.16 -32.70 -48.15
N GLU A 444 -48.90 -32.49 -49.23
CA GLU A 444 -48.37 -32.47 -50.58
C GLU A 444 -47.39 -31.31 -50.80
N VAL A 445 -47.69 -30.11 -50.27
CA VAL A 445 -46.77 -28.97 -50.30
C VAL A 445 -45.50 -29.26 -49.48
N GLU A 446 -45.65 -29.83 -48.28
CA GLU A 446 -44.50 -30.22 -47.44
C GLU A 446 -43.65 -31.33 -48.09
N GLN A 447 -44.24 -32.20 -48.92
CA GLN A 447 -43.55 -33.29 -49.61
C GLN A 447 -43.00 -32.91 -51.00
N ASP A 448 -43.36 -31.74 -51.53
CA ASP A 448 -42.83 -31.24 -52.80
C ASP A 448 -41.29 -31.17 -52.73
N ALA A 449 -40.62 -31.64 -53.77
CA ALA A 449 -39.16 -31.74 -53.79
C ALA A 449 -38.48 -30.37 -53.70
N ALA A 450 -39.06 -29.33 -54.32
CA ALA A 450 -38.51 -27.98 -54.27
C ALA A 450 -38.69 -27.34 -52.89
N VAL A 451 -39.86 -27.54 -52.26
CA VAL A 451 -40.14 -27.07 -50.89
C VAL A 451 -39.21 -27.75 -49.90
N ARG A 452 -39.04 -29.08 -49.97
CA ARG A 452 -38.10 -29.82 -49.09
C ARG A 452 -36.67 -29.35 -49.27
N ALA A 453 -36.19 -29.23 -50.52
CA ALA A 453 -34.84 -28.75 -50.79
C ALA A 453 -34.61 -27.32 -50.26
N ALA A 454 -35.62 -26.44 -50.35
CA ALA A 454 -35.55 -25.10 -49.77
C ALA A 454 -35.58 -25.12 -48.24
N ALA A 455 -36.39 -25.99 -47.64
CA ALA A 455 -36.43 -26.20 -46.19
C ALA A 455 -35.09 -26.72 -45.65
N ASP A 456 -34.46 -27.67 -46.34
CA ASP A 456 -33.13 -28.18 -45.98
C ASP A 456 -32.08 -27.06 -46.06
N ARG A 457 -32.06 -26.26 -47.13
CA ARG A 457 -31.16 -25.09 -47.23
C ARG A 457 -31.35 -24.09 -46.09
N ALA A 458 -32.61 -23.76 -45.77
CA ALA A 458 -32.93 -22.87 -44.65
C ALA A 458 -32.47 -23.45 -43.31
N ALA A 459 -32.66 -24.75 -43.09
CA ALA A 459 -32.21 -25.44 -41.87
C ALA A 459 -30.68 -25.46 -41.75
N PHE A 460 -29.95 -25.76 -42.84
CA PHE A 460 -28.49 -25.73 -42.85
C PHE A 460 -27.95 -24.31 -42.63
N ALA A 461 -28.55 -23.29 -43.26
CA ALA A 461 -28.18 -21.91 -43.04
C ALA A 461 -28.44 -21.45 -41.59
N GLY A 462 -29.57 -21.86 -41.00
CA GLY A 462 -29.87 -21.61 -39.59
C GLY A 462 -28.85 -22.25 -38.64
N LEU A 463 -28.42 -23.48 -38.91
CA LEU A 463 -27.38 -24.16 -38.13
C LEU A 463 -26.01 -23.44 -38.26
N ALA A 464 -25.66 -22.97 -39.45
CA ALA A 464 -24.44 -22.20 -39.67
C ALA A 464 -24.46 -20.87 -38.89
N ALA A 465 -25.59 -20.16 -38.92
CA ALA A 465 -25.79 -18.93 -38.15
C ALA A 465 -25.65 -19.17 -36.64
N HIS A 466 -26.22 -20.24 -36.11
CA HIS A 466 -26.10 -20.60 -34.70
C HIS A 466 -24.65 -20.89 -34.29
N ARG A 467 -23.91 -21.67 -35.09
CA ARG A 467 -22.49 -21.99 -34.82
C ARG A 467 -21.58 -20.76 -34.88
N ALA A 468 -21.86 -19.84 -35.81
CA ALA A 468 -21.13 -18.58 -35.90
C ALA A 468 -21.36 -17.72 -34.65
N LEU A 469 -22.60 -17.65 -34.14
CA LEU A 469 -22.92 -16.99 -32.89
C LEU A 469 -22.21 -17.64 -31.67
N GLU A 470 -22.22 -18.96 -31.56
CA GLU A 470 -21.46 -19.69 -30.51
C GLU A 470 -19.95 -19.39 -30.55
N SER A 471 -19.38 -19.13 -31.74
CA SER A 471 -17.98 -18.72 -31.88
C SER A 471 -17.74 -17.32 -31.30
N ALA A 472 -18.66 -16.38 -31.54
CA ALA A 472 -18.62 -15.05 -30.96
C ALA A 472 -18.79 -15.10 -29.44
N GLU A 473 -19.75 -15.87 -28.92
CA GLU A 473 -19.97 -16.06 -27.47
C GLU A 473 -18.73 -16.60 -26.75
N ARG A 474 -18.04 -17.58 -27.34
CA ARG A 474 -16.78 -18.11 -26.77
C ARG A 474 -15.69 -17.05 -26.70
N SER A 475 -15.61 -16.20 -27.72
CA SER A 475 -14.66 -15.08 -27.74
C SER A 475 -15.03 -14.03 -26.69
N ALA A 476 -16.32 -13.74 -26.50
CA ALA A 476 -16.81 -12.82 -25.47
C ALA A 476 -16.50 -13.32 -24.06
N HIS A 477 -16.77 -14.59 -23.75
CA HIS A 477 -16.39 -15.21 -22.47
C HIS A 477 -14.89 -15.10 -22.21
N ARG A 478 -14.06 -15.25 -23.26
CA ARG A 478 -12.62 -15.10 -23.12
C ARG A 478 -12.22 -13.66 -22.78
N VAL A 479 -12.91 -12.67 -23.35
CA VAL A 479 -12.71 -11.25 -22.99
C VAL A 479 -13.17 -10.97 -21.56
N CYS A 480 -14.31 -11.53 -21.12
CA CYS A 480 -14.79 -11.39 -19.74
C CYS A 480 -13.75 -11.89 -18.72
N GLN A 481 -13.14 -13.04 -18.98
CA GLN A 481 -12.05 -13.57 -18.16
C GLN A 481 -10.83 -12.64 -18.09
N LEU A 482 -10.57 -11.82 -19.12
CA LEU A 482 -9.47 -10.85 -19.13
C LEU A 482 -9.82 -9.56 -18.37
N LEU A 483 -11.11 -9.24 -18.23
CA LEU A 483 -11.60 -8.09 -17.47
C LEU A 483 -11.66 -8.37 -15.97
N ASP A 484 -11.72 -9.64 -15.56
CA ASP A 484 -11.85 -10.04 -14.16
C ASP A 484 -10.76 -9.42 -13.26
N GLY A 485 -11.21 -8.72 -12.22
CA GLY A 485 -10.36 -8.01 -11.26
C GLY A 485 -9.60 -6.80 -11.82
N VAL A 486 -9.89 -6.37 -13.06
CA VAL A 486 -9.23 -5.25 -13.74
C VAL A 486 -10.20 -4.12 -14.06
N ALA A 487 -11.40 -4.47 -14.52
CA ALA A 487 -12.50 -3.56 -14.86
C ALA A 487 -13.86 -4.25 -14.57
N PRO A 488 -14.93 -3.48 -14.32
CA PRO A 488 -16.26 -4.06 -14.21
C PRO A 488 -16.67 -4.72 -15.53
N GLU A 489 -17.23 -5.92 -15.45
CA GLU A 489 -17.75 -6.63 -16.63
C GLU A 489 -19.05 -5.93 -17.09
N PRO A 490 -19.14 -5.49 -18.36
CA PRO A 490 -20.39 -4.97 -18.90
C PRO A 490 -21.40 -6.11 -19.07
N ALA A 491 -22.67 -5.84 -18.75
CA ALA A 491 -23.73 -6.81 -19.00
C ALA A 491 -23.91 -7.03 -20.51
N TRP A 492 -24.14 -8.28 -20.92
CA TRP A 492 -24.34 -8.64 -22.32
C TRP A 492 -25.32 -9.80 -22.47
N THR A 493 -25.93 -9.89 -23.64
CA THR A 493 -26.87 -10.96 -24.02
C THR A 493 -26.27 -11.82 -25.12
N ALA A 494 -26.63 -13.10 -25.14
CA ALA A 494 -26.18 -14.09 -26.12
C ALA A 494 -26.88 -13.94 -27.48
N ASP A 495 -26.89 -12.71 -27.99
CA ASP A 495 -27.42 -12.34 -29.30
C ASP A 495 -26.47 -11.34 -29.98
N VAL A 496 -26.60 -11.21 -31.31
CA VAL A 496 -25.68 -10.37 -32.11
C VAL A 496 -25.63 -8.91 -31.62
N PRO A 497 -26.76 -8.23 -31.32
CA PRO A 497 -26.75 -6.87 -30.79
C PRO A 497 -26.03 -6.78 -29.43
N GLY A 498 -26.37 -7.63 -28.46
CA GLY A 498 -25.77 -7.58 -27.13
C GLY A 498 -24.27 -7.87 -27.14
N LEU A 499 -23.82 -8.82 -27.95
CA LEU A 499 -22.39 -9.10 -28.14
C LEU A 499 -21.66 -7.96 -28.87
N SER A 500 -22.32 -7.26 -29.78
CA SER A 500 -21.75 -6.10 -30.48
C SER A 500 -21.55 -4.93 -29.53
N ASP A 501 -22.56 -4.60 -28.73
CA ASP A 501 -22.46 -3.58 -27.67
C ASP A 501 -21.34 -3.91 -26.67
N PHE A 502 -21.24 -5.19 -26.28
CA PHE A 502 -20.15 -5.69 -25.44
C PHE A 502 -18.78 -5.49 -26.09
N ALA A 503 -18.62 -5.84 -27.37
CA ALA A 503 -17.36 -5.71 -28.11
C ALA A 503 -16.95 -4.24 -28.25
N GLU A 504 -17.89 -3.34 -28.55
CA GLU A 504 -17.65 -1.90 -28.63
C GLU A 504 -17.20 -1.34 -27.27
N HIS A 505 -17.91 -1.68 -26.20
CA HIS A 505 -17.56 -1.27 -24.85
C HIS A 505 -16.14 -1.71 -24.48
N CYS A 506 -15.80 -2.99 -24.70
CA CYS A 506 -14.48 -3.52 -24.37
C CYS A 506 -13.37 -2.90 -25.24
N THR A 507 -13.67 -2.58 -26.50
CA THR A 507 -12.73 -1.87 -27.39
C THR A 507 -12.45 -0.47 -26.88
N GLY A 508 -13.46 0.23 -26.34
CA GLY A 508 -13.28 1.53 -25.68
C GLY A 508 -12.44 1.48 -24.40
N LEU A 509 -12.53 0.38 -23.63
CA LEU A 509 -11.74 0.20 -22.40
C LEU A 509 -10.27 -0.15 -22.67
N GLU A 510 -9.97 -0.78 -23.80
CA GLU A 510 -8.65 -1.36 -24.07
C GLU A 510 -7.49 -0.36 -23.97
N PRO A 511 -7.56 0.87 -24.53
CA PRO A 511 -6.47 1.84 -24.42
C PRO A 511 -6.15 2.24 -22.98
N MET A 512 -7.19 2.39 -22.15
CA MET A 512 -7.03 2.69 -20.73
C MET A 512 -6.36 1.52 -20.00
N LEU A 513 -6.80 0.28 -20.26
CA LEU A 513 -6.23 -0.90 -19.62
C LEU A 513 -4.78 -1.16 -20.05
N ARG A 514 -4.46 -0.95 -21.33
CA ARG A 514 -3.09 -0.97 -21.86
C ARG A 514 -2.20 0.06 -21.17
N SER A 515 -2.68 1.30 -21.03
CA SER A 515 -1.96 2.37 -20.33
C SER A 515 -1.72 2.03 -18.86
N ARG A 516 -2.74 1.56 -18.14
CA ARG A 516 -2.62 1.10 -16.74
C ARG A 516 -1.61 -0.02 -16.59
N ALA A 517 -1.62 -1.00 -17.51
CA ALA A 517 -0.66 -2.10 -17.53
C ALA A 517 0.78 -1.59 -17.76
N GLY A 518 0.96 -0.67 -18.71
CA GLY A 518 2.24 -0.03 -19.00
C GLY A 518 2.80 0.74 -17.80
N LEU A 519 1.99 1.61 -17.20
CA LEU A 519 2.36 2.38 -16.01
C LEU A 519 2.73 1.48 -14.83
N LEU A 520 1.95 0.42 -14.58
CA LEU A 520 2.25 -0.52 -13.50
C LEU A 520 3.55 -1.27 -13.75
N ARG A 521 3.80 -1.71 -15.00
CA ARG A 521 5.05 -2.37 -15.39
C ARG A 521 6.25 -1.44 -15.20
N GLU A 522 6.16 -0.22 -15.70
CA GLU A 522 7.22 0.79 -15.59
C GLU A 522 7.50 1.15 -14.13
N TRP A 523 6.45 1.42 -13.33
CA TRP A 523 6.59 1.69 -11.91
C TRP A 523 7.23 0.51 -11.17
N ARG A 524 6.80 -0.72 -11.44
CA ARG A 524 7.41 -1.93 -10.84
C ARG A 524 8.87 -2.09 -11.22
N GLN A 525 9.24 -1.81 -12.46
CA GLN A 525 10.65 -1.85 -12.91
C GLN A 525 11.50 -0.79 -12.19
N ARG A 526 10.97 0.43 -12.02
CA ARG A 526 11.64 1.48 -11.23
C ARG A 526 11.74 1.07 -9.76
N ALA A 527 10.66 0.57 -9.18
CA ALA A 527 10.60 0.09 -7.81
C ALA A 527 11.48 -1.13 -7.57
N ALA A 528 11.86 -1.90 -8.60
CA ALA A 528 12.82 -3.00 -8.50
C ALA A 528 14.29 -2.56 -8.48
N ARG A 529 14.59 -1.30 -8.84
CA ARG A 529 15.97 -0.77 -8.80
C ARG A 529 16.34 -0.37 -7.37
N PRO A 530 17.53 -0.75 -6.88
CA PRO A 530 18.02 -0.24 -5.60
C PRO A 530 18.01 1.29 -5.60
N SER A 531 17.36 1.87 -4.59
CA SER A 531 17.20 3.32 -4.49
C SER A 531 17.37 3.80 -3.06
N ARG A 532 18.01 4.96 -2.88
CA ARG A 532 18.13 5.63 -1.58
C ARG A 532 16.88 6.41 -1.19
N GLN A 533 15.88 6.52 -2.07
CA GLN A 533 14.65 7.27 -1.83
C GLN A 533 13.90 6.80 -0.56
N LEU A 534 13.97 5.51 -0.23
CA LEU A 534 13.33 4.97 0.98
C LEU A 534 14.10 5.27 2.26
N HIS A 535 15.38 5.65 2.20
CA HIS A 535 16.24 5.72 3.38
C HIS A 535 15.76 6.83 4.35
N ALA A 536 15.45 8.01 3.82
CA ALA A 536 14.95 9.13 4.63
C ALA A 536 13.63 8.78 5.34
N GLU A 537 12.70 8.13 4.63
CA GLU A 537 11.41 7.73 5.22
C GLU A 537 11.59 6.61 6.26
N LEU A 538 12.46 5.63 6.01
CA LEU A 538 12.76 4.58 6.99
C LEU A 538 13.38 5.14 8.27
N LEU A 539 14.28 6.11 8.15
CA LEU A 539 14.84 6.81 9.31
C LEU A 539 13.78 7.63 10.04
N ARG A 540 12.88 8.29 9.29
CA ARG A 540 11.80 9.11 9.86
C ARG A 540 10.78 8.30 10.66
N TYR A 541 10.47 7.09 10.21
CA TYR A 541 9.50 6.19 10.85
C TYR A 541 10.12 5.15 11.80
N ALA A 542 11.44 5.09 11.92
CA ALA A 542 12.10 4.25 12.90
C ALA A 542 11.80 4.75 14.33
N ASP A 543 11.49 3.82 15.24
CA ASP A 543 11.37 4.13 16.67
C ASP A 543 12.77 4.37 17.26
N VAL A 544 13.77 3.63 16.76
CA VAL A 544 15.17 3.71 17.19
C VAL A 544 16.10 3.82 15.99
N VAL A 545 16.89 4.89 15.95
CA VAL A 545 17.99 5.05 14.97
C VAL A 545 19.31 4.83 15.69
N ALA A 546 20.17 4.00 15.12
CA ALA A 546 21.47 3.68 15.67
C ALA A 546 22.56 4.12 14.71
N THR A 547 23.52 4.91 15.17
CA THR A 547 24.58 5.51 14.34
C THR A 547 25.78 5.93 15.19
N THR A 548 27.00 5.92 14.67
CA THR A 548 28.16 6.53 15.35
C THR A 548 27.94 8.02 15.59
N CYS A 549 28.71 8.63 16.50
CA CYS A 549 28.56 10.06 16.82
C CYS A 549 28.66 10.94 15.57
N LEU A 550 29.63 10.67 14.70
CA LEU A 550 29.77 11.38 13.42
C LEU A 550 28.69 10.96 12.41
N GLY A 551 28.29 9.69 12.41
CA GLY A 551 27.20 9.19 11.56
C GLY A 551 25.88 9.94 11.76
N ALA A 552 25.60 10.42 12.99
CA ALA A 552 24.40 11.21 13.29
C ALA A 552 24.34 12.56 12.54
N GLY A 553 25.47 13.04 12.01
CA GLY A 553 25.55 14.26 11.21
C GLY A 553 25.48 14.04 9.71
N ARG A 554 25.28 12.81 9.23
CA ARG A 554 25.15 12.54 7.80
C ARG A 554 23.92 13.25 7.20
N PRO A 555 24.00 13.70 5.94
CA PRO A 555 22.89 14.40 5.28
C PRO A 555 21.62 13.53 5.18
N ASP A 556 21.77 12.21 5.19
CA ASP A 556 20.65 11.25 5.18
C ASP A 556 19.68 11.44 6.36
N HIS A 557 20.14 12.06 7.47
CA HIS A 557 19.29 12.35 8.64
C HIS A 557 18.51 13.66 8.49
N GLY A 558 18.82 14.50 7.49
CA GLY A 558 18.13 15.78 7.25
C GLY A 558 17.95 16.62 8.51
N GLU A 559 16.71 17.06 8.76
CA GLU A 559 16.29 17.77 9.99
C GLU A 559 15.58 16.85 11.00
N LEU A 560 15.90 15.55 11.00
CA LEU A 560 15.33 14.62 11.97
C LEU A 560 15.80 14.97 13.38
N GLU A 561 14.82 15.21 14.27
CA GLU A 561 15.00 15.39 15.70
C GLU A 561 14.58 14.14 16.48
N PHE A 562 15.25 13.91 17.61
CA PHE A 562 15.02 12.81 18.50
C PHE A 562 14.51 13.30 19.86
N ASP A 563 13.65 12.51 20.48
CA ASP A 563 13.17 12.81 21.83
C ASP A 563 14.26 12.47 22.85
N LEU A 564 15.03 11.40 22.61
CA LEU A 564 16.12 10.96 23.47
C LEU A 564 17.34 10.55 22.65
N VAL A 565 18.53 11.03 23.03
CA VAL A 565 19.80 10.41 22.60
C VAL A 565 20.42 9.63 23.75
N VAL A 566 20.87 8.41 23.49
CA VAL A 566 21.68 7.63 24.42
C VAL A 566 23.09 7.49 23.84
N LEU A 567 24.04 8.22 24.44
CA LEU A 567 25.45 8.17 24.05
C LEU A 567 26.17 7.15 24.91
N VAL A 568 26.50 6.03 24.29
CA VAL A 568 27.24 4.90 24.86
C VAL A 568 28.73 5.19 24.78
N ASP A 569 29.48 4.78 25.79
CA ASP A 569 30.91 5.09 25.92
C ASP A 569 31.21 6.59 25.92
N ALA A 570 30.35 7.36 26.61
CA ALA A 570 30.54 8.79 26.81
C ALA A 570 31.85 9.15 27.52
N GLY A 571 32.39 8.23 28.32
CA GLY A 571 33.72 8.33 28.94
C GLY A 571 34.88 8.32 27.95
N ARG A 572 34.65 7.87 26.71
CA ARG A 572 35.63 7.80 25.61
C ARG A 572 35.36 8.83 24.49
N THR A 573 34.42 9.75 24.69
CA THR A 573 33.96 10.67 23.64
C THR A 573 34.28 12.12 24.00
N ALA A 574 35.01 12.81 23.12
CA ALA A 574 35.28 14.25 23.27
C ALA A 574 34.02 15.07 22.98
N LEU A 575 33.92 16.27 23.57
CA LEU A 575 32.74 17.11 23.43
C LEU A 575 32.38 17.44 21.96
N PRO A 576 33.33 17.79 21.06
CA PRO A 576 32.99 18.09 19.67
C PRO A 576 32.29 16.95 18.93
N SER A 577 32.68 15.69 19.19
CA SER A 577 32.02 14.52 18.59
C SER A 577 30.67 14.24 19.23
N ALA A 578 30.54 14.40 20.55
CA ALA A 578 29.28 14.22 21.26
C ALA A 578 28.23 15.28 20.88
N LEU A 579 28.65 16.48 20.49
CA LEU A 579 27.74 17.55 20.07
C LEU A 579 26.90 17.18 18.84
N VAL A 580 27.47 16.42 17.90
CA VAL A 580 26.80 16.05 16.64
C VAL A 580 25.44 15.38 16.87
N PRO A 581 25.32 14.34 17.74
CA PRO A 581 24.02 13.78 18.07
C PRO A 581 23.24 14.61 19.12
N LEU A 582 23.92 15.33 20.03
CA LEU A 582 23.25 16.13 21.08
C LEU A 582 22.41 17.28 20.52
N VAL A 583 22.89 17.96 19.46
CA VAL A 583 22.13 19.07 18.84
C VAL A 583 20.80 18.63 18.22
N ARG A 584 20.63 17.32 17.96
CA ARG A 584 19.44 16.74 17.36
C ARG A 584 18.45 16.16 18.38
N ALA A 585 18.76 16.18 19.68
CA ALA A 585 17.93 15.55 20.70
C ALA A 585 17.41 16.53 21.75
N ARG A 586 16.17 16.31 22.21
CA ARG A 586 15.55 17.12 23.29
C ARG A 586 16.19 16.85 24.63
N ARG A 587 16.54 15.59 24.89
CA ARG A 587 17.25 15.16 26.09
C ARG A 587 18.26 14.05 25.80
N ALA A 588 19.21 13.89 26.71
CA ALA A 588 20.33 12.96 26.53
C ALA A 588 20.59 12.09 27.75
N VAL A 589 21.10 10.87 27.51
CA VAL A 589 21.71 10.01 28.53
C VAL A 589 23.14 9.73 28.09
N LEU A 590 24.10 10.18 28.90
CA LEU A 590 25.52 9.92 28.69
C LEU A 590 25.94 8.74 29.56
N ALA A 591 26.21 7.59 28.94
CA ALA A 591 26.55 6.36 29.63
C ALA A 591 28.03 6.00 29.43
N GLY A 592 28.79 5.85 30.52
CA GLY A 592 30.21 5.52 30.41
C GLY A 592 30.91 5.31 31.76
N ASP A 593 32.20 4.99 31.71
CA ASP A 593 33.09 4.94 32.86
C ASP A 593 33.82 6.29 33.04
N THR A 594 34.28 6.58 34.26
CA THR A 594 34.86 7.89 34.65
C THR A 594 36.32 7.78 35.10
N GLY A 595 37.00 6.66 34.79
CA GLY A 595 38.32 6.31 35.33
C GLY A 595 39.44 6.13 34.29
N ARG A 596 39.27 6.63 33.07
CA ARG A 596 40.27 6.51 31.99
C ARG A 596 41.15 7.74 31.91
N GLY A 597 42.40 7.56 31.45
CA GLY A 597 43.34 8.64 31.14
C GLY A 597 42.84 9.60 30.04
N PRO A 598 43.64 10.61 29.67
CA PRO A 598 43.21 11.62 28.69
C PRO A 598 42.81 10.96 27.36
N LEU A 599 41.73 11.46 26.76
CA LEU A 599 41.20 10.95 25.49
C LEU A 599 42.19 11.05 24.34
N ARG A 600 43.03 12.09 24.39
CA ARG A 600 43.97 12.44 23.35
C ARG A 600 45.22 13.03 23.96
N ASP A 601 46.38 12.62 23.46
CA ASP A 601 47.64 13.27 23.80
C ASP A 601 47.81 14.49 22.90
N VAL A 602 47.80 15.68 23.50
CA VAL A 602 47.96 16.96 22.79
C VAL A 602 49.45 17.35 22.71
N GLY A 603 50.35 16.63 23.39
CA GLY A 603 51.79 16.88 23.38
C GLY A 603 52.16 18.32 23.77
N ALA A 604 53.36 18.76 23.36
CA ALA A 604 53.79 20.16 23.46
C ALA A 604 53.17 21.06 22.37
N ALA A 605 52.03 20.67 21.78
CA ALA A 605 51.36 21.52 20.81
C ALA A 605 50.90 22.81 21.49
N LEU A 606 51.15 23.95 20.86
CA LEU A 606 50.76 25.31 21.31
C LEU A 606 49.24 25.51 21.20
N VAL A 607 48.47 24.66 21.87
CA VAL A 607 47.01 24.71 21.93
C VAL A 607 46.63 25.38 23.24
N PRO A 608 45.74 26.40 23.24
CA PRO A 608 45.28 27.02 24.48
C PRO A 608 44.68 25.99 25.44
N ASP A 609 44.88 26.16 26.75
CA ASP A 609 44.42 25.22 27.79
C ASP A 609 42.92 24.89 27.69
N GLU A 610 42.09 25.90 27.35
CA GLU A 610 40.65 25.71 27.16
C GLU A 610 40.33 24.74 26.01
N VAL A 611 41.10 24.80 24.93
CA VAL A 611 40.97 23.93 23.74
C VAL A 611 41.53 22.54 24.07
N ALA A 612 42.67 22.46 24.74
CA ALA A 612 43.25 21.20 25.19
C ALA A 612 42.29 20.45 26.12
N GLY A 613 41.60 21.15 27.03
CA GLY A 613 40.59 20.55 27.91
C GLY A 613 39.39 19.94 27.15
N LEU A 614 38.99 20.51 26.01
CA LEU A 614 37.90 19.96 25.17
C LEU A 614 38.29 18.69 24.40
N LEU A 615 39.59 18.47 24.21
CA LEU A 615 40.14 17.33 23.48
C LEU A 615 40.60 16.20 24.41
N THR A 616 41.09 16.53 25.60
CA THR A 616 41.62 15.58 26.58
C THR A 616 40.55 15.03 27.52
N THR A 617 39.53 15.83 27.85
CA THR A 617 38.47 15.44 28.81
C THR A 617 37.23 14.94 28.07
N SER A 618 36.69 13.83 28.53
CA SER A 618 35.45 13.28 27.96
C SER A 618 34.22 14.13 28.28
N VAL A 619 33.22 14.06 27.40
CA VAL A 619 31.94 14.76 27.60
C VAL A 619 31.27 14.32 28.90
N LEU A 620 31.41 13.05 29.28
CA LEU A 620 30.89 12.53 30.53
C LEU A 620 31.58 13.16 31.74
N ASN A 621 32.91 13.14 31.80
CA ASN A 621 33.64 13.68 32.95
C ASN A 621 33.41 15.20 33.11
N ARG A 622 33.44 15.93 32.00
CA ARG A 622 33.22 17.38 31.97
C ARG A 622 31.85 17.78 32.52
N LEU A 623 30.79 17.07 32.13
CA LEU A 623 29.43 17.35 32.59
C LEU A 623 29.16 16.77 33.97
N LEU A 624 29.79 15.64 34.30
CA LEU A 624 29.65 15.02 35.61
C LEU A 624 30.17 15.92 36.71
N GLU A 625 31.24 16.69 36.51
CA GLU A 625 31.72 17.65 37.53
C GLU A 625 30.67 18.72 37.87
N ARG A 626 29.89 19.14 36.87
CA ARG A 626 28.94 20.27 36.96
C ARG A 626 27.49 19.85 37.21
N ALA A 627 27.14 18.58 37.01
CA ALA A 627 25.76 18.09 37.10
C ALA A 627 25.17 18.17 38.52
N PRO A 628 23.90 18.51 38.73
CA PRO A 628 23.27 18.34 40.04
C PRO A 628 23.06 16.86 40.36
N ALA A 629 22.84 16.51 41.64
CA ALA A 629 22.62 15.12 42.06
C ALA A 629 21.46 14.44 41.32
N ALA A 630 20.41 15.19 40.96
CA ALA A 630 19.26 14.73 40.18
C ALA A 630 19.62 14.26 38.75
N ASN A 631 20.76 14.72 38.21
CA ASN A 631 21.23 14.39 36.86
C ASN A 631 22.41 13.41 36.87
N ARG A 632 22.80 12.89 38.05
CA ARG A 632 23.87 11.88 38.21
C ARG A 632 23.33 10.55 38.74
N VAL A 633 23.63 9.46 38.04
CA VAL A 633 23.32 8.09 38.46
C VAL A 633 24.60 7.26 38.39
N ARG A 634 24.91 6.51 39.45
CA ARG A 634 26.03 5.56 39.47
C ARG A 634 25.49 4.15 39.60
N LEU A 635 25.78 3.27 38.64
CA LEU A 635 25.35 1.88 38.71
C LEU A 635 26.17 1.11 39.74
N ARG A 636 25.52 0.17 40.43
CA ARG A 636 26.21 -0.86 41.22
C ARG A 636 27.03 -1.75 40.29
N SER A 637 28.25 -2.08 40.70
CA SER A 637 28.98 -3.19 40.10
C SER A 637 28.16 -4.47 40.32
N ALA A 638 28.04 -5.32 39.29
CA ALA A 638 27.49 -6.64 39.49
C ALA A 638 28.42 -7.40 40.47
N PRO A 639 27.88 -8.20 41.41
CA PRO A 639 28.70 -9.06 42.25
C PRO A 639 29.50 -10.08 41.43
#